data_AF-A0A7Z9JHB4-F1
#
_entry.id   AF-A0A7Z9JHB4-F1
#
_cell.length_a   1.000
_cell.length_b   1.000
_cell.length_c   1.000
_cell.angle_alpha   90.00
_cell.angle_beta   90.00
_cell.angle_gamma   90.00
#
_symmetry.space_group_name_H-M   'P 1'
#
loop_
_entity.id
_entity.type
_entity.pdbx_description
1 polymer ?
#
loop_
_entity_poly.entity_id
_entity_poly.type
_entity_poly.pdbx_seq_one_letter_code
_entity_poly.pdbx_strand_id
1 'polypeptide(L)'
;MYSPSPEGNYLVWGISDAGSDWSTWYAKDLSSGELLPEVIRDIKNDSPSWLPDESGYYYSRYPDSKNESHIETADSTELWFHTMNTPQSDDKLIWSDTDHPDRFYNASVTKDGGWLVISVNIGTSSNNAVLVKGPNEK
;
A
#
# COMPACT_ATOMS: atom_id res chain seq x y z
N MET A 1 2.43 -8.98 8.15
CA MET A 1 3.29 -9.20 6.96
C MET A 1 4.64 -8.49 7.18
N TYR A 2 5.68 -8.77 6.41
CA TYR A 2 6.93 -7.99 6.42
C TYR A 2 7.52 -7.87 5.01
N SER A 3 8.24 -6.78 4.74
CA SER A 3 8.87 -6.51 3.44
C SER A 3 10.16 -5.69 3.64
N PRO A 4 11.35 -6.23 3.35
CA PRO A 4 12.56 -5.44 3.26
C PRO A 4 12.53 -4.58 1.99
N SER A 5 13.19 -3.43 2.03
CA SER A 5 13.44 -2.61 0.84
C SER A 5 14.43 -3.31 -0.12
N PRO A 6 14.46 -2.95 -1.41
CA PRO A 6 15.27 -3.61 -2.44
C PRO A 6 16.73 -3.92 -2.08
N GLU A 7 17.43 -2.98 -1.46
CA GLU A 7 18.82 -3.07 -1.03
C GLU A 7 18.96 -3.37 0.47
N GLY A 8 17.83 -3.53 1.18
CA GLY A 8 17.79 -3.93 2.59
C GLY A 8 18.16 -2.82 3.57
N ASN A 9 18.00 -1.54 3.20
CA ASN A 9 18.19 -0.42 4.12
C ASN A 9 17.00 -0.25 5.08
N TYR A 10 15.80 -0.63 4.66
CA TYR A 10 14.58 -0.50 5.45
C TYR A 10 13.84 -1.83 5.59
N LEU A 11 13.12 -1.98 6.70
CA LEU A 11 12.12 -3.03 6.89
C LEU A 11 10.78 -2.40 7.23
N VAL A 12 9.75 -2.75 6.46
CA VAL A 12 8.36 -2.46 6.80
C VAL A 12 7.70 -3.75 7.29
N TRP A 13 6.93 -3.68 8.37
CA TRP A 13 6.12 -4.80 8.83
C TRP A 13 4.76 -4.35 9.36
N GLY A 14 3.77 -5.20 9.13
CA GLY A 14 2.40 -5.00 9.61
C GLY A 14 2.11 -5.85 10.84
N ILE A 15 1.53 -5.20 11.86
CA ILE A 15 0.95 -5.83 13.04
C ILE A 15 -0.57 -5.81 12.89
N SER A 16 -1.18 -6.99 12.92
CA SER A 16 -2.64 -7.14 12.97
C SER A 16 -3.15 -7.17 14.41
N ASP A 17 -4.31 -6.60 14.65
CA ASP A 17 -4.99 -6.72 15.94
C ASP A 17 -5.85 -7.99 15.99
N ALA A 18 -5.70 -8.81 17.03
CA ALA A 18 -6.50 -10.00 17.32
C ALA A 18 -6.77 -10.97 16.15
N GLY A 19 -5.85 -11.09 15.18
CA GLY A 19 -6.02 -11.95 14.00
C GLY A 19 -6.89 -11.36 12.88
N SER A 20 -7.15 -10.05 12.94
CA SER A 20 -7.83 -9.28 11.91
C SER A 20 -7.01 -9.21 10.61
N ASP A 21 -7.69 -9.12 9.47
CA ASP A 21 -7.08 -8.77 8.19
C ASP A 21 -6.54 -7.33 8.19
N TRP A 22 -7.00 -6.50 9.13
CA TRP A 22 -6.53 -5.14 9.33
C TRP A 22 -5.19 -5.11 10.05
N SER A 23 -4.28 -4.27 9.56
CA SER A 23 -2.95 -4.10 10.12
C SER A 23 -2.51 -2.64 10.18
N THR A 24 -1.67 -2.34 11.16
CA THR A 24 -0.87 -1.11 11.21
C THR A 24 0.55 -1.45 10.84
N TRP A 25 1.13 -0.73 9.87
CA TRP A 25 2.50 -0.90 9.48
C TRP A 25 3.42 0.07 10.18
N TYR A 26 4.62 -0.43 10.45
CA TYR A 26 5.74 0.29 11.04
C TYR A 26 6.96 0.08 10.15
N ALA A 27 7.91 1.00 10.24
CA ALA A 27 9.15 0.93 9.50
C ALA A 27 10.38 1.09 10.42
N LYS A 28 11.50 0.55 9.95
CA LYS A 28 12.76 0.51 10.69
C LYS A 28 13.93 0.66 9.73
N ASP A 29 14.90 1.48 10.11
CA ASP A 29 16.22 1.52 9.47
C ASP A 29 17.03 0.30 9.92
N LEU A 30 17.44 -0.54 8.96
CA LEU A 30 18.15 -1.79 9.23
C LEU A 30 19.64 -1.57 9.50
N SER A 31 20.20 -0.43 9.11
CA SER A 31 21.59 -0.07 9.36
C SER A 31 21.81 0.41 10.81
N SER A 32 20.94 1.30 11.30
CA SER A 32 21.01 1.86 12.66
C SER A 32 20.27 1.01 13.68
N GLY A 33 19.25 0.27 13.24
CA GLY A 33 18.36 -0.44 14.12
C GLY A 33 17.27 0.46 14.73
N GLU A 34 17.10 1.69 14.26
CA GLU A 34 16.13 2.65 14.77
C GLU A 34 14.76 2.52 14.10
N LEU A 35 13.70 2.71 14.90
CA LEU A 35 12.34 2.79 14.39
C LEU A 35 12.14 4.13 13.68
N LEU A 36 11.50 4.10 12.51
CA LEU A 36 11.12 5.31 11.79
C LEU A 36 9.83 5.88 12.37
N PRO A 37 9.61 7.21 12.28
CA PRO A 37 8.48 7.87 12.91
C PRO A 37 7.14 7.59 12.21
N GLU A 38 7.16 7.06 10.99
CA GLU A 38 5.97 6.76 10.20
C GLU A 38 5.19 5.57 10.75
N VAL A 39 3.86 5.72 10.78
CA VAL A 39 2.93 4.69 11.19
C VAL A 39 1.79 4.69 10.19
N ILE A 40 1.67 3.61 9.43
CA ILE A 40 0.70 3.52 8.33
C ILE A 40 -0.49 2.69 8.79
N ARG A 41 -1.68 3.28 8.78
CA ARG A 41 -2.92 2.65 9.25
C ARG A 41 -3.84 2.30 8.09
N ASP A 42 -4.92 1.59 8.43
CA ASP A 42 -6.03 1.27 7.54
C ASP A 42 -5.64 0.35 6.37
N ILE A 43 -4.74 -0.59 6.67
CA ILE A 43 -4.22 -1.54 5.70
C ILE A 43 -4.87 -2.90 5.87
N LYS A 44 -5.38 -3.48 4.79
CA LYS A 44 -5.96 -4.82 4.78
C LYS A 44 -5.29 -5.66 3.70
N ASN A 45 -4.66 -6.77 4.09
CA ASN A 45 -4.08 -7.78 3.18
C ASN A 45 -3.19 -7.22 2.05
N ASP A 46 -2.29 -6.27 2.33
CA ASP A 46 -1.39 -5.68 1.33
C ASP A 46 0.10 -5.84 1.67
N SER A 47 0.97 -5.42 0.76
CA SER A 47 2.43 -5.38 0.95
C SER A 47 3.06 -4.17 0.25
N PRO A 48 4.12 -3.56 0.81
CA PRO A 48 4.82 -2.47 0.15
C PRO A 48 5.31 -2.85 -1.25
N SER A 49 4.95 -2.06 -2.25
CA SER A 49 5.57 -2.11 -3.58
C SER A 49 6.61 -1.02 -3.71
N TRP A 50 7.86 -1.39 -3.42
CA TRP A 50 8.99 -0.47 -3.35
C TRP A 50 9.39 0.11 -4.70
N LEU A 51 9.78 1.38 -4.69
CA LEU A 51 10.64 1.92 -5.74
C LEU A 51 12.06 1.33 -5.61
N PRO A 52 12.77 1.10 -6.74
CA PRO A 52 14.14 0.57 -6.69
C PRO A 52 15.14 1.46 -5.95
N ASP A 53 14.87 2.77 -5.88
CA ASP A 53 15.71 3.73 -5.16
C ASP A 53 15.38 3.84 -3.67
N GLU A 54 14.41 3.04 -3.19
CA GLU A 54 13.97 2.97 -1.81
C GLU A 54 13.44 4.29 -1.23
N SER A 55 13.12 5.27 -2.09
CA SER A 55 12.57 6.57 -1.67
C SER A 55 11.15 6.45 -1.09
N GLY A 56 10.46 5.35 -1.40
CA GLY A 56 9.10 5.09 -0.96
C GLY A 56 8.51 3.83 -1.57
N TYR A 57 7.22 3.62 -1.29
CA TYR A 57 6.48 2.47 -1.78
C TYR A 57 5.01 2.81 -2.05
N TYR A 58 4.43 2.07 -3.00
CA TYR A 58 2.99 2.07 -3.22
C TYR A 58 2.31 1.07 -2.28
N TYR A 59 1.11 1.41 -1.85
CA TYR A 59 0.29 0.58 -0.98
C TYR A 59 -1.19 0.95 -1.12
N SER A 60 -2.06 0.08 -0.64
CA SER A 60 -3.51 0.25 -0.68
C SER A 60 -4.04 0.43 0.73
N ARG A 61 -4.97 1.38 0.91
CA ARG A 61 -5.61 1.63 2.20
C ARG A 61 -7.10 1.92 2.05
N TYR A 62 -7.80 1.85 3.17
CA TYR A 62 -9.24 2.08 3.27
C TYR A 62 -9.49 3.33 4.13
N PRO A 63 -9.64 4.52 3.52
CA PRO A 63 -9.68 5.79 4.24
C PRO A 63 -10.87 5.95 5.22
N ASP A 64 -11.95 5.18 5.03
CA ASP A 64 -13.21 5.31 5.79
C ASP A 64 -13.43 4.21 6.85
N SER A 65 -12.35 3.62 7.38
CA SER A 65 -12.41 2.55 8.40
C SER A 65 -13.01 2.98 9.76
N LYS A 66 -13.38 4.25 9.94
CA LYS A 66 -13.88 4.83 11.21
C LYS A 66 -15.24 4.32 11.68
N ASN A 67 -15.96 3.55 10.87
CA ASN A 67 -17.12 2.81 11.36
C ASN A 67 -16.65 1.57 12.13
N GLU A 68 -16.86 1.59 13.45
CA GLU A 68 -16.45 0.57 14.43
C GLU A 68 -16.91 -0.88 14.10
N SER A 69 -17.75 -1.05 13.09
CA SER A 69 -17.99 -2.33 12.46
C SER A 69 -16.99 -2.56 11.32
N HIS A 70 -15.89 -3.26 11.62
CA HIS A 70 -15.00 -3.91 10.63
C HIS A 70 -15.70 -4.96 9.73
N ILE A 71 -17.03 -4.85 9.55
CA ILE A 71 -17.93 -5.77 8.86
C ILE A 71 -18.31 -5.23 7.48
N GLU A 72 -18.38 -3.91 7.27
CA GLU A 72 -18.71 -3.29 5.97
C GLU A 72 -17.45 -2.95 5.16
N THR A 73 -16.55 -3.93 5.02
CA THR A 73 -15.23 -3.75 4.37
C THR A 73 -15.21 -3.97 2.86
N ALA A 74 -16.38 -4.08 2.26
CA ALA A 74 -16.57 -3.67 0.88
C ALA A 74 -17.04 -2.23 1.04
N ASP A 75 -16.21 -1.23 0.83
CA ASP A 75 -16.31 -0.53 -0.45
C ASP A 75 -15.29 0.62 -0.48
N SER A 76 -14.53 0.74 -1.57
CA SER A 76 -13.58 1.82 -1.91
C SER A 76 -12.18 1.71 -1.31
N THR A 77 -11.37 0.77 -1.81
CA THR A 77 -9.91 0.89 -1.63
C THR A 77 -9.34 2.02 -2.46
N GLU A 78 -8.28 2.62 -1.94
CA GLU A 78 -7.48 3.60 -2.67
C GLU A 78 -6.02 3.13 -2.72
N LEU A 79 -5.34 3.46 -3.81
CA LEU A 79 -3.91 3.26 -3.96
C LEU A 79 -3.17 4.56 -3.65
N TRP A 80 -2.21 4.48 -2.75
CA TRP A 80 -1.40 5.58 -2.26
C TRP A 80 0.09 5.33 -2.47
N PHE A 81 0.87 6.40 -2.46
CA PHE A 81 2.33 6.36 -2.40
C PHE A 81 2.81 6.99 -1.10
N HIS A 82 3.61 6.24 -0.37
CA HIS A 82 4.26 6.68 0.85
C HIS A 82 5.73 7.03 0.57
N THR A 83 6.17 8.19 1.06
CA THR A 83 7.59 8.59 1.00
C THR A 83 8.25 8.25 2.33
N MET A 84 9.43 7.61 2.30
CA MET A 84 10.13 7.22 3.51
C MET A 84 10.46 8.43 4.40
N ASN A 85 10.36 8.25 5.70
CA ASN A 85 10.58 9.27 6.75
C ASN A 85 9.58 10.42 6.72
N THR A 86 8.35 10.19 6.23
CA THR A 86 7.28 11.20 6.23
C THR A 86 6.05 10.67 6.97
N PRO A 87 5.22 11.54 7.56
CA PRO A 87 3.97 11.07 8.16
C PRO A 87 2.99 10.57 7.08
N GLN A 88 2.13 9.60 7.42
CA GLN A 88 1.09 9.07 6.52
C GLN A 88 0.18 10.17 5.92
N SER A 89 0.06 11.32 6.58
CA SER A 89 -0.70 12.48 6.08
C SER A 89 -0.14 13.09 4.81
N ASP A 90 1.14 12.86 4.51
CA ASP A 90 1.85 13.42 3.37
C ASP A 90 1.82 12.47 2.17
N ASP A 91 1.23 11.28 2.34
CA ASP A 91 1.07 10.28 1.30
C ASP A 91 0.24 10.83 0.15
N LYS A 92 0.59 10.41 -1.07
CA LYS A 92 -0.06 10.87 -2.30
C LYS A 92 -1.07 9.85 -2.79
N LEU A 93 -2.31 10.30 -3.04
CA LEU A 93 -3.30 9.48 -3.72
C LEU A 93 -2.86 9.25 -5.16
N ILE A 94 -2.79 7.98 -5.57
CA ILE A 94 -2.37 7.55 -6.90
C ILE A 94 -3.57 7.09 -7.73
N TRP A 95 -4.48 6.35 -7.11
CA TRP A 95 -5.67 5.85 -7.78
C TRP A 95 -6.83 5.67 -6.80
N SER A 96 -8.02 6.06 -7.23
CA SER A 96 -9.30 5.84 -6.56
C SER A 96 -10.38 5.77 -7.63
N ASP A 97 -11.39 4.92 -7.44
CA ASP A 97 -12.54 4.81 -8.33
C ASP A 97 -13.80 4.69 -7.46
N THR A 98 -14.39 5.84 -7.12
CA THR A 98 -15.58 5.91 -6.27
C THR A 98 -16.83 5.40 -6.98
N ASP A 99 -16.80 5.28 -8.30
CA ASP A 99 -17.93 4.77 -9.09
C ASP A 99 -18.02 3.23 -9.03
N HIS A 100 -16.93 2.57 -8.61
CA HIS A 100 -16.84 1.11 -8.50
C HIS A 100 -16.29 0.70 -7.12
N PRO A 101 -17.07 0.90 -6.06
CA PRO A 101 -16.65 0.65 -4.68
C PRO A 101 -16.26 -0.80 -4.39
N ASP A 102 -16.81 -1.76 -5.13
CA ASP A 102 -16.57 -3.20 -4.98
C ASP A 102 -15.19 -3.66 -5.49
N ARG A 103 -14.44 -2.74 -6.13
CA ARG A 103 -13.11 -3.00 -6.64
C ARG A 103 -12.03 -2.78 -5.60
N PHE A 104 -11.01 -3.63 -5.66
CA PHE A 104 -9.77 -3.42 -4.93
C PHE A 104 -8.54 -3.40 -5.81
N TYR A 105 -7.57 -2.60 -5.38
CA TYR A 105 -6.35 -2.29 -6.11
C TYR A 105 -5.13 -2.88 -5.41
N ASN A 106 -4.15 -3.33 -6.19
CA ASN A 106 -2.81 -3.62 -5.69
C ASN A 106 -1.77 -3.07 -6.67
N ALA A 107 -0.68 -2.54 -6.16
CA ALA A 107 0.41 -2.03 -6.97
C ALA A 107 1.57 -3.03 -7.07
N SER A 108 2.20 -3.05 -8.23
CA SER A 108 3.54 -3.59 -8.42
C SER A 108 4.38 -2.63 -9.25
N VAL A 109 5.62 -2.39 -8.82
CA VAL A 109 6.61 -1.61 -9.57
C VAL A 109 7.51 -2.58 -10.33
N THR A 110 7.80 -2.30 -11.61
CA THR A 110 8.76 -3.12 -12.37
C THR A 110 10.16 -2.99 -11.77
N LYS A 111 10.99 -4.02 -11.98
CA LYS A 111 12.35 -4.06 -11.40
C LYS A 111 13.22 -2.84 -11.75
N ASP A 112 13.01 -2.26 -12.93
CA ASP A 112 13.70 -1.06 -13.40
C ASP A 112 13.07 0.25 -12.90
N GLY A 113 11.96 0.19 -12.15
CA GLY A 113 11.24 1.35 -11.62
C GLY A 113 10.44 2.11 -12.67
N GLY A 114 10.47 1.70 -13.93
CA GLY A 114 9.90 2.46 -15.04
C GLY A 114 8.38 2.44 -15.09
N TRP A 115 7.74 1.41 -14.52
CA TRP A 115 6.31 1.20 -14.63
C TRP A 115 5.68 0.93 -13.28
N LEU A 116 4.54 1.57 -13.04
CA LEU A 116 3.58 1.17 -12.03
C LEU A 116 2.49 0.34 -12.71
N VAL A 117 2.29 -0.88 -12.21
CA VAL A 117 1.24 -1.81 -12.65
C VAL A 117 0.22 -1.93 -11.53
N ILE A 118 -1.03 -1.58 -11.81
CA ILE A 118 -2.14 -1.63 -10.86
C ILE A 118 -3.07 -2.77 -11.26
N SER A 119 -3.16 -3.79 -10.42
CA SER A 119 -4.15 -4.86 -10.55
C SER A 119 -5.49 -4.38 -10.00
N VAL A 120 -6.56 -4.60 -10.76
CA VAL A 120 -7.94 -4.26 -10.39
C VAL A 120 -8.72 -5.56 -10.24
N ASN A 121 -9.26 -5.81 -9.07
CA ASN A 121 -9.96 -7.05 -8.75
C ASN A 121 -11.37 -6.77 -8.21
N ILE A 122 -12.28 -7.73 -8.36
CA ILE A 122 -13.65 -7.67 -7.83
C ILE A 122 -13.91 -8.95 -7.02
N GLY A 123 -14.03 -8.81 -5.69
CA GLY A 123 -14.15 -9.94 -4.77
C GLY A 123 -13.12 -11.04 -5.03
N THR A 124 -13.57 -12.29 -5.10
CA THR A 124 -12.74 -13.47 -5.42
C THR A 124 -12.87 -13.92 -6.88
N SER A 125 -13.43 -13.08 -7.75
CA SER A 125 -13.62 -13.40 -9.16
C SER A 125 -12.29 -13.60 -9.88
N SER A 126 -12.27 -14.46 -10.89
CA SER A 126 -11.16 -14.56 -11.83
C SER A 126 -11.12 -13.40 -12.83
N ASN A 127 -12.18 -12.60 -12.90
CA ASN A 127 -12.22 -11.41 -13.75
C ASN A 127 -11.46 -10.28 -13.07
N ASN A 128 -10.40 -9.81 -13.72
CA ASN A 128 -9.60 -8.68 -13.27
C ASN A 128 -9.27 -7.77 -14.45
N ALA A 129 -8.74 -6.60 -14.15
CA ALA A 129 -8.14 -5.71 -15.12
C ALA A 129 -6.75 -5.28 -14.64
N VAL A 130 -5.95 -4.76 -15.57
CA VAL A 130 -4.63 -4.20 -15.28
C VAL A 130 -4.57 -2.80 -15.85
N LEU A 131 -4.21 -1.84 -15.02
CA LEU A 131 -3.84 -0.49 -15.43
C LEU A 131 -2.31 -0.38 -15.37
N VAL A 132 -1.73 0.36 -16.30
CA VAL A 132 -0.28 0.63 -16.32
C VAL A 132 -0.06 2.13 -16.41
N LYS A 133 0.87 2.64 -15.59
CA LYS A 133 1.39 4.00 -15.71
C LYS A 133 2.87 3.92 -16.08
N GLY A 134 3.20 4.43 -17.26
CA GLY A 134 4.57 4.42 -17.79
C GLY A 134 5.40 5.64 -17.37
N PRO A 135 6.71 5.62 -17.67
CA PRO A 135 7.65 6.67 -17.24
C PRO A 135 7.44 8.02 -17.94
N ASN A 136 6.60 8.05 -18.99
CA ASN A 136 6.32 9.24 -19.79
C ASN A 136 4.89 9.76 -19.62
N GLU A 137 4.11 9.17 -18.71
CA GLU A 137 2.73 9.57 -18.46
C GLU A 137 2.66 10.52 -17.26
N LYS A 138 2.13 11.72 -17.48
CA LYS A 138 1.91 12.73 -16.44
C LYS A 138 0.75 12.29 -15.54
#